data_AF-A0A444X4J0-F1
#
_entry.id   AF-A0A444X4J0-F1
#
_cell.length_a   1.000
_cell.length_b   1.000
_cell.length_c   1.000
_cell.angle_alpha   90.00
_cell.angle_beta   90.00
_cell.angle_gamma   90.00
#
_symmetry.space_group_name_H-M   'P 1'
#
loop_
_entity.id
_entity.type
_entity.pdbx_description
1 polymer ?
#
loop_
_entity_poly.entity_id
_entity_poly.type
_entity_poly.pdbx_seq_one_letter_code
_entity_poly.pdbx_strand_id
1 'polypeptide(L)'
;MLCTVNARFDCAVAAARRALNRNKGNDWPSASGAHRARYLRAIAAMVVERKDHLAKLESLDCGKPLDEAAWDMDDVAGCFEFYADLAKNLDAKQKASVSLPMETFKSYVLNESIGVVGLITPWYFLFLLFKICLINWC
;
A
#
# COMPACT_ATOMS: atom_id res chain seq x y z
N MET A 1 30.05 7.51 9.39
CA MET A 1 28.66 7.92 9.07
C MET A 1 27.96 7.00 8.06
N LEU A 2 28.67 6.34 7.13
CA LEU A 2 28.08 5.39 6.16
C LEU A 2 27.65 4.02 6.75
N CYS A 3 28.32 3.51 7.81
CA CYS A 3 27.95 2.23 8.43
C CYS A 3 26.56 2.23 9.09
N THR A 4 26.05 3.38 9.54
CA THR A 4 24.73 3.47 10.20
C THR A 4 23.56 3.49 9.22
N VAL A 5 23.79 3.91 7.96
CA VAL A 5 22.74 3.94 6.93
C VAL A 5 22.47 2.54 6.38
N ASN A 6 23.52 1.78 6.03
CA ASN A 6 23.37 0.39 5.59
C ASN A 6 22.75 -0.48 6.70
N ALA A 7 23.18 -0.31 7.95
CA ALA A 7 22.59 -1.03 9.07
C ALA A 7 21.10 -0.73 9.25
N ARG A 8 20.65 0.52 9.08
CA ARG A 8 19.21 0.87 9.15
C ARG A 8 18.41 0.28 8.00
N PHE A 9 18.97 0.29 6.79
CA PHE A 9 18.35 -0.35 5.63
C PHE A 9 18.19 -1.85 5.82
N ASP A 10 19.26 -2.54 6.22
CA ASP A 10 19.25 -3.99 6.48
C ASP A 10 18.27 -4.34 7.61
N CYS A 11 18.21 -3.53 8.67
CA CYS A 11 17.23 -3.68 9.74
C CYS A 11 15.78 -3.52 9.24
N ALA A 12 15.51 -2.54 8.36
CA ALA A 12 14.19 -2.32 7.79
C ALA A 12 13.76 -3.48 6.88
N VAL A 13 14.66 -3.98 6.02
CA VAL A 13 14.41 -5.15 5.17
C VAL A 13 14.16 -6.39 6.03
N ALA A 14 14.97 -6.60 7.07
CA ALA A 14 14.79 -7.71 7.99
C ALA A 14 13.45 -7.63 8.76
N ALA A 15 13.03 -6.43 9.16
CA ALA A 15 11.72 -6.21 9.79
C ALA A 15 10.57 -6.51 8.82
N ALA A 16 10.65 -6.05 7.57
CA ALA A 16 9.66 -6.33 6.53
C ALA A 16 9.54 -7.84 6.26
N ARG A 17 10.67 -8.55 6.15
CA ARG A 17 10.68 -10.02 6.00
C ARG A 17 10.06 -10.74 7.20
N ARG A 18 10.33 -10.27 8.43
CA ARG A 18 9.69 -10.82 9.64
C ARG A 18 8.19 -10.59 9.64
N ALA A 19 7.72 -9.42 9.20
CA ALA A 19 6.30 -9.12 9.11
C ALA A 19 5.55 -10.05 8.14
N LEU A 20 6.17 -10.39 7.00
CA LEU A 20 5.59 -11.36 6.04
C LEU A 20 5.40 -12.75 6.67
N ASN A 21 6.33 -13.20 7.50
CA ASN A 21 6.25 -14.54 8.09
C ASN A 21 5.49 -14.58 9.43
N ARG A 22 5.10 -13.42 9.97
CA ARG A 22 4.41 -13.33 11.26
C ARG A 22 3.08 -14.05 11.19
N ASN A 23 2.75 -14.83 12.23
CA ASN A 23 1.53 -15.64 12.29
C ASN A 23 1.31 -16.50 11.02
N LYS A 24 2.38 -17.10 10.49
CA LYS A 24 2.38 -17.89 9.25
C LYS A 24 1.86 -17.11 8.01
N GLY A 25 1.97 -15.78 8.03
CA GLY A 25 1.50 -14.91 6.96
C GLY A 25 0.03 -14.48 7.07
N ASN A 26 -0.74 -15.01 8.02
CA ASN A 26 -2.16 -14.70 8.17
C ASN A 26 -2.42 -13.24 8.56
N ASP A 27 -1.44 -12.56 9.15
CA ASP A 27 -1.58 -11.17 9.56
C ASP A 27 -1.55 -10.20 8.37
N TRP A 28 -0.90 -10.58 7.26
CA TRP A 28 -0.78 -9.67 6.10
C TRP A 28 -0.73 -10.36 4.73
N PRO A 29 0.30 -11.15 4.36
CA PRO A 29 0.39 -11.69 3.00
C PRO A 29 -0.74 -12.69 2.66
N SER A 30 -1.20 -13.47 3.64
CA SER A 30 -2.31 -14.41 3.48
C SER A 30 -3.64 -13.86 4.00
N ALA A 31 -3.67 -12.61 4.46
CA ALA A 31 -4.91 -11.97 4.88
C ALA A 31 -5.86 -11.77 3.68
N SER A 32 -7.16 -11.69 3.94
CA SER A 32 -8.11 -11.29 2.89
C SER A 32 -7.89 -9.83 2.49
N GLY A 33 -8.20 -9.53 1.23
CA GLY A 33 -8.32 -8.17 0.73
C GLY A 33 -9.27 -7.32 1.56
N ALA A 34 -10.38 -7.87 2.03
CA ALA A 34 -11.27 -7.21 2.99
C ALA A 34 -10.58 -6.85 4.32
N HIS A 35 -9.69 -7.71 4.84
CA HIS A 35 -8.92 -7.41 6.03
C HIS A 35 -7.94 -6.26 5.78
N ARG A 36 -7.18 -6.30 4.68
CA ARG A 36 -6.25 -5.22 4.30
C ARG A 36 -6.98 -3.89 4.05
N ALA A 37 -8.15 -3.96 3.42
CA ALA A 37 -8.98 -2.79 3.13
C ALA A 37 -9.41 -2.03 4.38
N ARG A 38 -9.55 -2.69 5.54
CA ARG A 38 -9.84 -2.01 6.81
C ARG A 38 -8.70 -1.07 7.24
N TYR A 39 -7.45 -1.49 7.06
CA TYR A 39 -6.29 -0.64 7.38
C TYR A 39 -6.18 0.53 6.42
N LEU A 40 -6.39 0.30 5.11
CA LEU A 40 -6.36 1.38 4.11
C LEU A 40 -7.41 2.45 4.43
N ARG A 41 -8.64 2.06 4.78
CA ARG A 41 -9.68 3.00 5.20
C ARG A 41 -9.37 3.70 6.52
N ALA A 42 -8.79 2.99 7.49
CA ALA A 42 -8.37 3.60 8.74
C ALA A 42 -7.30 4.68 8.50
N ILE A 43 -6.37 4.44 7.58
CA ILE A 43 -5.37 5.43 7.17
C ILE A 43 -6.04 6.62 6.49
N ALA A 44 -6.95 6.39 5.53
CA ALA A 44 -7.71 7.46 4.89
C ALA A 44 -8.43 8.34 5.91
N ALA A 45 -9.12 7.73 6.88
CA ALA A 45 -9.82 8.44 7.95
C ALA A 45 -8.86 9.30 8.81
N MET A 46 -7.69 8.76 9.17
CA MET A 46 -6.68 9.51 9.92
C MET A 46 -6.07 10.67 9.12
N VAL A 47 -5.92 10.52 7.80
CA VAL A 47 -5.46 11.61 6.91
C VAL A 47 -6.48 12.74 6.90
N VAL A 48 -7.78 12.41 6.76
CA VAL A 48 -8.87 13.39 6.79
C VAL A 48 -8.94 14.08 8.16
N GLU A 49 -8.88 13.32 9.25
CA GLU A 49 -8.91 13.85 10.63
C GLU A 49 -7.77 14.85 10.88
N ARG A 50 -6.60 14.62 10.28
CA ARG A 50 -5.39 15.42 10.48
C ARG A 50 -5.05 16.33 9.31
N LYS A 51 -5.99 16.53 8.38
CA LYS A 51 -5.77 17.24 7.11
C LYS A 51 -5.05 18.57 7.30
N ASP A 52 -5.57 19.44 8.17
CA ASP A 52 -5.00 20.77 8.38
C ASP A 52 -3.56 20.75 8.90
N HIS A 53 -3.25 19.76 9.75
CA HIS A 53 -1.92 19.59 10.29
C HIS A 53 -0.95 19.03 9.24
N LEU A 54 -1.38 18.02 8.49
CA LEU A 54 -0.59 17.41 7.43
C LEU A 54 -0.33 18.38 6.26
N ALA A 55 -1.33 19.18 5.86
CA ALA A 55 -1.19 20.20 4.82
C ALA A 55 -0.20 21.30 5.22
N LYS A 56 -0.21 21.74 6.49
CA LYS A 56 0.79 22.69 7.01
C LYS A 56 2.20 22.10 6.97
N LEU A 57 2.36 20.84 7.37
CA LEU A 57 3.66 20.17 7.33
C LEU A 57 4.17 20.03 5.89
N GLU A 58 3.33 19.60 4.95
CA GLU A 58 3.68 19.48 3.53
C GLU A 58 4.03 20.84 2.91
N SER A 59 3.29 21.90 3.25
CA SER A 59 3.59 23.26 2.80
C SER A 59 4.91 23.77 3.37
N LEU A 60 5.23 23.46 4.63
CA LEU A 60 6.50 23.83 5.26
C LEU A 60 7.70 23.08 4.67
N ASP A 61 7.55 21.81 4.31
CA ASP A 61 8.64 20.96 3.83
C ASP A 61 8.91 21.18 2.32
N CYS A 62 7.84 21.25 1.52
CA CYS A 62 7.95 21.37 0.06
C CYS A 62 7.89 22.83 -0.45
N GLY A 63 7.43 23.78 0.38
CA GLY A 63 7.23 25.18 -0.02
C GLY A 63 6.02 25.42 -0.93
N LYS A 64 5.12 24.43 -1.08
CA LYS A 64 3.88 24.57 -1.88
C LYS A 64 2.84 25.44 -1.15
N PRO A 65 1.97 26.18 -1.87
CA PRO A 65 0.86 26.91 -1.25
C PRO A 65 0.00 25.99 -0.37
N LEU A 66 -0.50 26.53 0.75
CA LEU A 66 -1.29 25.74 1.70
C LEU A 66 -2.55 25.14 1.08
N ASP A 67 -3.18 25.86 0.14
CA ASP A 67 -4.37 25.37 -0.57
C ASP A 67 -4.05 24.15 -1.43
N GLU A 68 -2.90 24.16 -2.11
CA GLU A 68 -2.42 23.01 -2.89
C GLU A 68 -2.09 21.82 -1.98
N ALA A 69 -1.39 22.07 -0.86
CA ALA A 69 -1.11 21.03 0.13
C ALA A 69 -2.40 20.45 0.75
N ALA A 70 -3.45 21.24 0.91
CA ALA A 70 -4.73 20.78 1.43
C ALA A 70 -5.46 19.88 0.41
N TRP A 71 -5.43 20.23 -0.88
CA TRP A 71 -5.95 19.37 -1.95
C TRP A 71 -5.19 18.05 -2.04
N ASP A 72 -3.87 18.08 -1.86
CA ASP A 72 -3.06 16.87 -1.83
C ASP A 72 -3.52 15.88 -0.75
N MET A 73 -3.89 16.38 0.44
CA MET A 73 -4.38 15.51 1.51
C MET A 73 -5.73 14.85 1.18
N ASP A 74 -6.61 15.56 0.47
CA ASP A 74 -7.87 14.98 -0.02
C ASP A 74 -7.60 13.89 -1.04
N ASP A 75 -6.66 14.14 -1.96
CA ASP A 75 -6.20 13.19 -2.97
C ASP A 75 -5.61 11.93 -2.34
N VAL A 76 -4.81 12.09 -1.29
CA VAL A 76 -4.20 10.98 -0.53
C VAL A 76 -5.28 10.12 0.13
N ALA A 77 -6.25 10.75 0.81
CA ALA A 77 -7.36 10.03 1.42
C ALA A 77 -8.18 9.28 0.36
N GLY A 78 -8.50 9.93 -0.76
CA GLY A 78 -9.21 9.32 -1.88
C GLY A 78 -8.47 8.14 -2.49
N CYS A 79 -7.14 8.21 -2.61
CA CYS A 79 -6.32 7.10 -3.09
C CYS A 79 -6.41 5.89 -2.15
N PHE A 80 -6.30 6.09 -0.84
CA PHE A 80 -6.42 5.00 0.13
C PHE A 80 -7.81 4.34 0.09
N GLU A 81 -8.88 5.11 -0.04
CA GLU A 81 -10.24 4.58 -0.21
C GLU A 81 -10.38 3.77 -1.51
N PHE A 82 -9.92 4.32 -2.65
CA PHE A 82 -9.93 3.63 -3.94
C PHE A 82 -9.19 2.29 -3.87
N TYR A 83 -8.00 2.25 -3.26
CA TYR A 83 -7.26 1.00 -3.11
C TYR A 83 -7.88 0.05 -2.09
N ALA A 84 -8.61 0.56 -1.09
CA ALA A 84 -9.37 -0.29 -0.17
C ALA A 84 -10.50 -1.03 -0.91
N ASP A 85 -11.11 -0.42 -1.92
CA ASP A 85 -12.11 -1.07 -2.78
C ASP A 85 -11.47 -2.07 -3.73
N LEU A 86 -10.35 -1.72 -4.36
CA LEU A 86 -9.59 -2.67 -5.18
C LEU A 86 -9.14 -3.89 -4.38
N ALA A 87 -8.66 -3.70 -3.15
CA ALA A 87 -8.28 -4.79 -2.27
C ALA A 87 -9.47 -5.73 -1.97
N LYS A 88 -10.66 -5.20 -1.71
CA LYS A 88 -11.87 -6.03 -1.55
C LYS A 88 -12.23 -6.77 -2.83
N ASN A 89 -12.16 -6.09 -3.98
CA ASN A 89 -12.48 -6.69 -5.28
C ASN A 89 -11.47 -7.78 -5.69
N LEU A 90 -10.23 -7.69 -5.20
CA LEU A 90 -9.22 -8.72 -5.43
C LEU A 90 -9.64 -10.07 -4.85
N ASP A 91 -10.32 -10.10 -3.69
CA ASP A 91 -10.79 -11.36 -3.10
C ASP A 91 -11.74 -12.11 -4.04
N ALA A 92 -12.58 -11.39 -4.79
CA ALA A 92 -13.50 -11.99 -5.77
C ALA A 92 -12.79 -12.51 -7.02
N LYS A 93 -11.57 -12.03 -7.31
CA LYS A 93 -10.75 -12.48 -8.45
C LYS A 93 -9.87 -13.69 -8.11
N GLN A 94 -9.77 -14.06 -6.83
CA GLN A 94 -8.97 -15.21 -6.41
C GLN A 94 -9.52 -16.52 -6.96
N LYS A 95 -8.63 -17.41 -7.39
CA LYS A 95 -8.97 -18.73 -7.96
C LYS A 95 -9.88 -18.65 -9.18
N ALA A 96 -9.75 -17.59 -9.98
CA ALA A 96 -10.45 -17.47 -11.25
C ALA A 96 -10.12 -18.67 -12.16
N SER A 97 -11.15 -19.41 -12.57
CA SER A 97 -10.99 -20.61 -13.40
C SER A 97 -10.52 -20.24 -14.80
N VAL A 98 -9.54 -20.98 -15.29
CA VAL A 98 -9.06 -20.84 -16.68
C VAL A 98 -9.64 -21.99 -17.50
N SER A 99 -10.41 -21.65 -18.54
CA SER A 99 -10.98 -22.65 -19.44
C SER A 99 -9.87 -23.33 -20.23
N LEU A 100 -9.82 -24.65 -20.16
CA LEU A 100 -8.89 -25.47 -20.91
C LEU A 100 -9.66 -26.32 -21.92
N PRO A 101 -9.08 -26.58 -23.11
CA PRO A 101 -9.71 -27.45 -24.12
C PRO A 101 -9.70 -28.94 -23.72
N MET A 102 -8.96 -29.33 -22.67
CA MET A 102 -8.92 -30.71 -22.14
C MET A 102 -9.63 -30.81 -20.80
N GLU A 103 -10.66 -31.66 -20.70
CA GLU A 103 -11.47 -31.84 -19.48
C GLU A 103 -10.73 -32.52 -18.32
N THR A 104 -9.61 -33.20 -18.59
CA THR A 104 -8.79 -33.89 -17.59
C THR A 104 -8.04 -32.95 -16.65
N PHE A 105 -7.83 -31.68 -17.05
CA PHE A 105 -7.07 -30.71 -16.28
C PHE A 105 -7.96 -29.55 -15.84
N LYS A 106 -7.80 -29.14 -14.58
CA LYS A 106 -8.39 -27.91 -14.04
C LYS A 106 -7.28 -26.91 -13.75
N SER A 107 -7.44 -25.68 -14.21
CA SER A 107 -6.49 -24.59 -13.98
C SER A 107 -7.20 -23.38 -13.39
N TYR A 108 -6.53 -22.67 -12.49
CA TYR A 108 -7.00 -21.43 -11.91
C TYR A 108 -5.84 -20.47 -11.67
N VAL A 109 -6.15 -19.18 -11.60
CA VAL A 109 -5.18 -18.13 -11.28
C VAL A 109 -5.26 -17.79 -9.79
N LEU A 110 -4.10 -17.71 -9.14
CA LEU A 110 -3.97 -17.28 -7.75
C LEU A 110 -3.11 -16.01 -7.73
N ASN A 111 -3.64 -14.94 -7.15
CA ASN A 111 -2.91 -13.69 -7.03
C ASN A 111 -2.36 -13.56 -5.61
N GLU A 112 -1.06 -13.80 -5.46
CA GLU A 112 -0.35 -13.71 -4.18
C GLU A 112 0.49 -12.43 -4.09
N SER A 113 0.78 -11.98 -2.87
CA SER A 113 1.66 -10.83 -2.67
C SER A 113 3.07 -11.11 -3.18
N ILE A 114 3.68 -10.17 -3.90
CA ILE A 114 5.04 -10.27 -4.44
C ILE A 114 6.11 -10.43 -3.33
N GLY A 115 5.85 -9.90 -2.13
CA GLY A 115 6.75 -9.98 -0.98
C GLY A 115 7.25 -8.60 -0.54
N VAL A 116 8.56 -8.47 -0.30
CA VAL A 116 9.16 -7.20 0.16
C VAL A 116 9.41 -6.30 -1.05
N VAL A 117 8.91 -5.08 -1.00
CA VAL A 117 9.06 -4.06 -2.06
C VAL A 117 9.71 -2.80 -1.48
N GLY A 118 10.64 -2.20 -2.22
CA GLY A 118 11.23 -0.90 -1.89
C GLY A 118 10.48 0.22 -2.61
N LEU A 119 9.99 1.21 -1.85
CA LEU A 119 9.32 2.39 -2.39
C LEU A 119 10.21 3.61 -2.18
N ILE A 120 10.67 4.23 -3.27
CA ILE A 120 11.48 5.45 -3.27
C ILE A 120 10.66 6.54 -3.94
N THR A 121 10.35 7.60 -3.21
CA THR A 121 9.50 8.71 -3.67
C THR A 121 10.30 10.00 -3.80
N PRO A 122 10.07 10.83 -4.83
CA PRO A 122 10.68 12.15 -4.91
C PRO A 122 10.09 13.15 -3.90
N TRP A 123 10.77 14.29 -3.78
CA TRP A 123 10.62 15.27 -2.68
C TRP A 123 9.44 16.24 -2.79
N TYR A 124 8.80 16.35 -3.96
CA TYR A 124 7.79 17.38 -4.23
C TYR A 124 6.34 16.94 -3.93
N PHE A 125 6.13 15.67 -3.55
CA PHE A 125 4.82 15.09 -3.24
C PHE A 125 4.95 13.99 -2.17
N LEU A 126 5.39 14.38 -0.97
CA LEU A 126 5.81 13.43 0.06
C LEU A 126 4.66 12.51 0.49
N PHE A 127 3.43 13.03 0.55
CA PHE A 127 2.23 12.23 0.81
C PHE A 127 1.58 11.67 -0.46
N LEU A 128 1.58 12.42 -1.56
CA LEU A 128 0.85 12.04 -2.77
C LEU A 128 1.49 10.84 -3.49
N LEU A 129 2.81 10.63 -3.36
CA LEU A 129 3.52 9.50 -4.00
C LEU A 129 3.33 8.13 -3.33
N PHE A 130 2.60 8.05 -2.22
CA PHE A 130 1.96 6.78 -1.85
C PHE A 130 1.00 6.27 -2.96
N LYS A 131 0.61 7.11 -3.94
CA LYS A 131 -0.19 6.76 -5.14
C LYS A 131 0.37 5.58 -5.96
N ILE A 132 1.70 5.43 -6.09
CA ILE A 132 2.28 4.67 -7.22
C ILE A 132 2.64 3.20 -6.94
N CYS A 133 2.69 2.76 -5.68
CA CYS A 133 3.12 1.37 -5.38
C CYS A 133 2.02 0.38 -5.01
N LEU A 134 0.75 0.79 -5.02
CA LEU A 134 -0.38 -0.16 -4.92
C LEU A 134 -0.79 -0.74 -6.28
N ILE A 135 -0.18 -0.26 -7.38
CA ILE A 135 -0.52 -0.60 -8.77
C ILE A 135 -0.05 -2.01 -9.18
N ASN A 136 0.90 -2.62 -8.46
CA ASN A 136 1.35 -4.01 -8.70
C ASN A 136 0.94 -4.98 -7.57
N TRP A 137 -0.05 -4.61 -6.75
CA TRP A 137 -0.48 -5.36 -5.57
C TRP A 137 -1.91 -5.94 -5.68
N CYS A 138 -2.30 -6.32 -6.90
CA CYS A 138 -3.47 -7.12 -7.20
C CYS A 138 -3.11 -8.23 -8.19
#